data_AF-A0A0T6BE17-F1
#
_entry.id   AF-A0A0T6BE17-F1
#
_cell.length_a   1.000
_cell.length_b   1.000
_cell.length_c   1.000
_cell.angle_alpha   90.00
_cell.angle_beta   90.00
_cell.angle_gamma   90.00
#
_symmetry.space_group_name_H-M   'P 1'
#
loop_
_entity.id
_entity.type
_entity.pdbx_description
1 polymer ?
#
loop_
_entity_poly.entity_id
_entity_poly.type
_entity_poly.pdbx_seq_one_letter_code
_entity_poly.pdbx_strand_id
1 'polypeptide(L)'
;MHIFEIIPIPVCEEGCECEEGFVLDLASQSCIRPDECSCYFNGRGHEEGSVTVQDDCKRCVCNSDEFWDCTQEKCDDLCNENEVKKVDCNTCRCKGARWECTQQECCPTEGESKKVDDCNKCICTNGIWACTKKECAEKCIEKSIKEDGCRICICEKGEWKCNEDNCLAQTCENGGQVIQTQNGKWYFLFYLFIYLFQLMRT
;
A
#
# COMPACT_ATOMS: atom_id res chain seq x y z
N MET A 1 -6.56 50.69 -12.35
CA MET A 1 -5.30 51.46 -12.24
C MET A 1 -4.79 51.25 -10.83
N HIS A 2 -3.82 50.34 -10.66
CA HIS A 2 -3.11 50.21 -9.38
C HIS A 2 -2.10 51.34 -9.31
N ILE A 3 -2.32 52.26 -8.37
CA ILE A 3 -1.39 53.32 -8.07
C ILE A 3 -0.26 52.65 -7.29
N PHE A 4 0.89 52.44 -7.93
CA PHE A 4 2.09 52.04 -7.23
C PHE A 4 2.57 53.25 -6.42
N GLU A 5 2.45 53.16 -5.09
CA GLU A 5 3.12 54.13 -4.22
C GLU A 5 4.62 54.01 -4.42
N ILE A 6 5.23 55.13 -4.79
CA ILE A 6 6.67 55.27 -4.96
C ILE A 6 7.24 55.31 -3.55
N ILE A 7 7.87 54.22 -3.10
CA ILE A 7 8.60 54.22 -1.83
C ILE A 7 9.75 55.24 -1.98
N PRO A 8 9.77 56.34 -1.21
CA PRO A 8 10.82 57.34 -1.33
C PRO A 8 12.16 56.71 -0.99
N ILE A 9 13.18 57.02 -1.78
CA ILE A 9 14.57 56.63 -1.53
C ILE A 9 14.92 57.14 -0.12
N PRO A 10 15.41 56.29 0.80
CA PRO A 10 15.78 56.74 2.13
C PRO A 10 16.89 57.80 1.98
N VAL A 11 16.57 59.03 2.36
CA VAL A 11 17.55 60.11 2.44
C VAL A 11 18.37 59.84 3.69
N CYS A 12 19.70 59.86 3.56
CA CYS A 12 20.57 59.75 4.73
C CYS A 12 20.37 61.01 5.59
N GLU A 13 19.92 60.82 6.83
CA GLU A 13 19.72 61.90 7.79
C GLU A 13 20.93 61.99 8.74
N GLU A 14 21.15 63.17 9.33
CA GLU A 14 22.22 63.35 10.31
C GLU A 14 21.94 62.47 11.54
N GLY A 15 22.85 61.53 11.83
CA GLY A 15 22.70 60.56 12.91
C GLY A 15 24.04 59.98 13.35
N CYS A 16 24.02 59.19 14.42
CA CYS A 16 25.18 58.44 14.88
C CYS A 16 25.22 57.09 14.18
N GLU A 17 26.38 56.71 13.66
CA GLU A 17 26.67 55.37 13.18
C GLU A 17 27.68 54.67 14.10
N CYS A 18 27.73 53.34 14.01
CA CYS A 18 28.77 52.58 14.69
C CYS A 18 30.12 52.76 14.01
N GLU A 19 31.20 52.68 14.80
CA GLU A 19 32.56 52.71 14.28
C GLU A 19 32.80 51.58 13.27
N GLU A 20 33.78 51.77 12.38
CA GLU A 20 34.12 50.78 11.36
C GLU A 20 34.43 49.41 12.01
N GLY A 21 33.70 48.38 11.59
CA GLY A 21 33.80 47.03 12.14
C GLY A 21 32.83 46.71 13.29
N PHE A 22 31.95 47.63 13.67
CA PHE A 22 30.87 47.41 14.65
C PHE A 22 29.50 47.54 14.00
N VAL A 23 28.50 46.88 14.59
CA VAL A 23 27.09 46.92 14.16
C VAL A 23 26.19 47.29 15.34
N LEU A 24 25.08 47.99 15.06
CA LEU A 24 24.13 48.41 16.09
C LEU A 24 23.27 47.21 16.51
N ASP A 25 23.38 46.78 17.76
CA ASP A 25 22.42 45.86 18.35
C ASP A 25 21.15 46.61 18.76
N LEU A 26 20.02 46.23 18.16
CA LEU A 26 18.74 46.88 18.40
C LEU A 26 18.16 46.57 19.80
N ALA A 27 18.57 45.46 20.41
CA ALA A 27 18.12 45.07 21.75
C ALA A 27 18.79 45.90 22.85
N SER A 28 20.11 46.06 22.78
CA SER A 28 20.92 46.83 23.74
C SER A 28 21.14 48.30 23.35
N GLN A 29 20.74 48.69 22.13
CA GLN A 29 20.98 50.03 21.55
C GLN A 29 22.46 50.43 21.57
N SER A 30 23.37 49.45 21.45
CA SER A 30 24.82 49.64 21.54
C SER A 30 25.53 49.05 20.32
N CYS A 31 26.70 49.61 19.98
CA CYS A 31 27.54 49.08 18.92
C CYS A 31 28.36 47.89 19.44
N ILE A 32 28.12 46.72 18.86
CA ILE A 32 28.77 45.46 19.22
C ILE A 32 29.57 44.92 18.04
N ARG A 33 30.45 43.95 18.30
CA ARG A 33 31.16 43.28 17.20
C ARG A 33 30.19 42.34 16.46
N PRO A 34 30.36 42.11 15.14
CA PRO A 34 29.47 41.21 14.39
C PRO A 34 29.34 39.82 15.07
N ASP A 35 30.44 39.26 15.56
CA ASP A 35 30.50 37.97 16.29
C ASP A 35 29.74 37.95 17.63
N GLU A 36 29.25 39.10 18.11
CA GLU A 36 28.43 39.22 19.31
C GLU A 36 26.93 39.36 18.99
N CYS A 37 26.54 39.33 17.71
CA CYS A 37 25.15 39.47 17.29
C CYS A 37 24.28 38.27 17.70
N SER A 38 23.11 38.56 18.28
CA SER A 38 22.07 37.55 18.51
C SER A 38 21.38 37.14 17.21
N CYS A 39 20.92 35.89 17.08
CA CYS A 39 20.13 35.48 15.91
C CYS A 39 18.74 36.13 15.95
N TYR A 40 18.27 36.69 14.85
CA TYR A 40 16.91 37.27 14.77
C TYR A 40 15.94 36.32 14.04
N PHE A 41 14.76 36.09 14.64
CA PHE A 41 13.66 35.38 14.00
C PHE A 41 12.32 35.99 14.45
N ASN A 42 11.39 36.22 13.51
CA ASN A 42 10.09 36.88 13.76
C ASN A 42 10.19 38.21 14.56
N GLY A 43 11.21 39.01 14.26
CA GLY A 43 11.43 40.32 14.90
C GLY A 43 11.90 40.25 16.35
N ARG A 44 12.33 39.08 16.84
CA ARG A 44 12.94 38.92 18.17
C ARG A 44 14.37 38.39 18.04
N GLY A 45 15.25 38.89 18.91
CA GLY A 45 16.59 38.35 19.10
C GLY A 45 16.58 37.09 19.96
N HIS A 46 17.49 36.17 19.65
CA HIS A 46 17.67 34.88 20.31
C HIS A 46 19.14 34.66 20.67
N GLU A 47 19.39 34.18 21.89
CA GLU A 47 20.73 33.86 22.37
C GLU A 47 21.31 32.63 21.67
N GLU A 48 22.64 32.48 21.67
CA GLU A 48 23.33 31.30 21.15
C GLU A 48 22.76 30.00 21.77
N GLY A 49 22.59 28.97 20.95
CA GLY A 49 21.98 27.69 21.32
C GLY A 49 20.45 27.72 21.37
N SER A 50 19.81 28.88 21.16
CA SER A 50 18.35 28.98 21.03
C SER A 50 17.84 28.14 19.87
N VAL A 51 16.69 27.51 20.06
CA VAL A 51 16.05 26.66 19.05
C VAL A 51 14.72 27.26 18.63
N THR A 52 14.50 27.42 17.33
CA THR A 52 13.23 27.85 16.73
C THR A 52 12.75 26.88 15.67
N VAL A 53 11.48 26.98 15.28
CA VAL A 53 10.92 26.30 14.12
C VAL A 53 10.64 27.37 13.05
N GLN A 54 11.31 27.27 11.91
CA GLN A 54 11.14 28.15 10.75
C GLN A 54 10.43 27.41 9.61
N ASP A 55 9.74 28.15 8.73
CA ASP A 55 8.97 27.59 7.61
C ASP A 55 8.01 26.44 8.03
N ASP A 56 7.44 26.53 9.23
CA ASP A 56 6.51 25.56 9.85
C ASP A 56 7.05 24.14 10.11
N CYS A 57 8.30 23.82 9.76
CA CYS A 57 8.83 22.46 9.91
C CYS A 57 10.33 22.36 10.24
N LYS A 58 11.12 23.38 9.89
CA LYS A 58 12.58 23.30 10.00
C LYS A 58 12.99 23.66 11.41
N ARG A 59 13.62 22.71 12.11
CA ARG A 59 14.24 23.00 13.39
C ARG A 59 15.54 23.75 13.13
N CYS A 60 15.68 24.94 13.70
CA CYS A 60 16.86 25.79 13.55
C CYS A 60 17.50 26.07 14.90
N VAL A 61 18.83 25.97 14.96
CA VAL A 61 19.63 26.32 16.14
C VAL A 61 20.43 27.58 15.85
N CYS A 62 20.39 28.55 16.76
CA CYS A 62 21.21 29.74 16.67
C CYS A 62 22.66 29.40 17.04
N ASN A 63 23.60 29.57 16.11
CA ASN A 63 25.03 29.41 16.36
C ASN A 63 25.71 30.77 16.55
N SER A 64 26.87 30.78 17.23
CA SER A 64 27.70 31.97 17.49
C SER A 64 28.13 32.74 16.24
N ASP A 65 28.14 32.07 15.08
CA ASP A 65 28.66 32.61 13.82
C ASP A 65 27.56 33.24 12.95
N GLU A 66 26.52 33.82 13.57
CA GLU A 66 25.44 34.59 12.91
C GLU A 66 24.46 33.81 12.01
N PHE A 67 24.46 32.48 12.03
CA PHE A 67 23.55 31.69 11.19
C PHE A 67 22.64 30.76 11.99
N TRP A 68 21.35 30.79 11.63
CA TRP A 68 20.42 29.73 11.96
C TRP A 68 20.87 28.45 11.24
N ASP A 69 21.37 27.48 11.99
CA ASP A 69 21.61 26.13 11.48
C ASP A 69 20.31 25.35 11.49
N CYS A 70 19.65 25.35 10.33
CA CYS A 70 18.37 24.71 10.11
C CYS A 70 18.54 23.30 9.55
N THR A 71 17.72 22.37 10.03
CA THR A 71 17.57 21.05 9.41
C THR A 71 17.23 21.21 7.92
N GLN A 72 17.97 20.52 7.06
CA GLN A 72 17.79 20.53 5.59
C GLN A 72 16.61 19.66 5.12
N GLU A 73 15.76 19.20 6.04
CA GLU A 73 14.58 18.42 5.68
C GLU A 73 13.60 19.30 4.90
N LYS A 74 13.10 18.77 3.77
CA LYS A 74 12.04 19.45 3.03
C LYS A 74 10.77 19.35 3.86
N CYS A 75 10.11 20.49 4.11
CA CYS A 75 8.85 20.50 4.84
C CYS A 75 7.76 19.62 4.23
N ASP A 76 7.85 19.34 2.93
CA ASP A 76 6.95 18.44 2.21
C ASP A 76 6.97 16.98 2.73
N ASP A 77 8.05 16.58 3.40
CA ASP A 77 8.25 15.21 3.89
C ASP A 77 7.69 14.99 5.31
N LEU A 78 7.47 16.07 6.07
CA LEU A 78 6.86 16.04 7.40
C LEU A 78 5.34 16.29 7.33
N CYS A 79 4.62 15.90 8.38
CA CYS A 79 3.16 16.02 8.44
C CYS A 79 2.68 16.33 9.85
N ASN A 80 1.50 16.96 9.95
CA ASN A 80 0.82 17.13 11.23
C ASN A 80 -0.06 15.94 11.55
N GLU A 81 -0.18 15.62 12.84
CA GLU A 81 -0.95 14.46 13.31
C GLU A 81 -2.40 14.52 12.80
N ASN A 82 -2.92 13.38 12.34
CA ASN A 82 -4.23 13.23 11.69
C ASN A 82 -4.38 13.87 10.30
N GLU A 83 -3.34 14.46 9.72
CA GLU A 83 -3.40 14.85 8.31
C GLU A 83 -3.54 13.63 7.41
N VAL A 84 -4.31 13.83 6.34
CA VAL A 84 -4.54 12.83 5.30
C VAL A 84 -4.34 13.48 3.95
N LYS A 85 -3.47 12.90 3.12
CA LYS A 85 -3.29 13.30 1.73
C LYS A 85 -3.49 12.13 0.78
N LYS A 86 -3.89 12.44 -0.45
CA LYS A 86 -3.88 11.47 -1.55
C LYS A 86 -2.66 11.72 -2.41
N VAL A 87 -1.89 10.66 -2.66
CA VAL A 87 -0.83 10.63 -3.65
C VAL A 87 -1.24 9.58 -4.66
N ASP A 88 -1.66 10.04 -5.83
CA ASP A 88 -2.34 9.22 -6.84
C ASP A 88 -3.55 8.48 -6.24
N CYS A 89 -3.61 7.15 -6.38
CA CYS A 89 -4.65 6.33 -5.78
C CYS A 89 -4.38 5.99 -4.29
N ASN A 90 -3.18 6.27 -3.80
CA ASN A 90 -2.78 5.91 -2.45
C ASN A 90 -3.21 6.97 -1.42
N THR A 91 -3.66 6.49 -0.27
CA THR A 91 -4.02 7.35 0.85
C THR A 91 -2.90 7.33 1.87
N CYS A 92 -2.36 8.51 2.18
CA CYS A 92 -1.31 8.72 3.16
C CYS A 92 -1.88 9.34 4.42
N ARG A 93 -1.53 8.80 5.58
CA ARG A 93 -1.93 9.33 6.89
C ARG A 93 -0.68 9.67 7.68
N CYS A 94 -0.74 10.76 8.41
CA CYS A 94 0.34 11.12 9.31
C CYS A 94 0.31 10.25 10.57
N LYS A 95 1.46 9.70 10.94
CA LYS A 95 1.71 9.15 12.27
C LYS A 95 3.08 9.57 12.75
N GLY A 96 3.15 10.30 13.87
CA GLY A 96 4.43 10.67 14.48
C GLY A 96 5.33 11.47 13.52
N ALA A 97 4.73 12.48 12.86
CA ALA A 97 5.36 13.34 11.85
C ALA A 97 5.86 12.64 10.58
N ARG A 98 5.47 11.37 10.34
CA ARG A 98 5.80 10.63 9.11
C ARG A 98 4.55 10.22 8.33
N TRP A 99 4.63 10.32 7.01
CA TRP A 99 3.60 9.81 6.10
C TRP A 99 3.63 8.28 6.01
N GLU A 100 2.53 7.64 6.41
CA GLU A 100 2.26 6.24 6.15
C GLU A 100 1.22 6.11 5.04
N CYS A 101 1.67 5.71 3.85
CA CYS A 101 0.82 5.55 2.67
C CYS A 101 0.41 4.10 2.44
N THR A 102 -0.80 3.92 1.90
CA THR A 102 -1.17 2.63 1.30
C THR A 102 -0.26 2.31 0.11
N GLN A 103 -0.11 1.03 -0.21
CA GLN A 103 0.69 0.55 -1.35
C GLN A 103 -0.22 -0.19 -2.34
N GLN A 104 -1.17 0.52 -2.94
CA GLN A 104 -2.09 -0.02 -3.94
C GLN A 104 -1.46 0.08 -5.33
N GLU A 105 -1.76 -0.90 -6.19
CA GLU A 105 -1.47 -0.81 -7.61
C GLU A 105 -2.47 0.12 -8.29
N CYS A 106 -2.02 1.33 -8.61
CA CYS A 106 -2.85 2.31 -9.28
C CYS A 106 -3.07 1.97 -10.76
N CYS A 107 -4.24 2.36 -11.29
CA CYS A 107 -4.56 2.31 -12.72
C CYS A 107 -4.71 3.73 -13.29
N PRO A 108 -4.18 4.00 -14.50
CA PRO A 108 -4.18 5.33 -15.09
C PRO A 108 -5.55 5.77 -15.63
N THR A 109 -6.41 4.85 -16.08
CA THR A 109 -7.65 5.22 -16.80
C THR A 109 -8.88 4.51 -16.22
N GLU A 110 -9.85 5.29 -15.72
CA GLU A 110 -11.11 4.73 -15.22
C GLU A 110 -11.85 3.87 -16.25
N GLY A 111 -12.37 2.73 -15.80
CA GLY A 111 -13.11 1.79 -16.63
C GLY A 111 -12.26 0.95 -17.59
N GLU A 112 -10.96 1.20 -17.68
CA GLU A 112 -10.07 0.34 -18.45
C GLU A 112 -10.04 -1.07 -17.84
N SER A 113 -9.74 -2.09 -18.65
CA SER A 113 -9.80 -3.46 -18.18
C SER A 113 -8.68 -4.33 -18.71
N LYS A 114 -8.11 -5.17 -17.84
CA LYS A 114 -7.03 -6.11 -18.17
C LYS A 114 -7.39 -7.52 -17.72
N LYS A 115 -6.99 -8.52 -18.51
CA LYS A 115 -7.03 -9.92 -18.10
C LYS A 115 -5.74 -10.22 -17.34
N VAL A 116 -5.84 -10.82 -16.15
CA VAL A 116 -4.67 -11.25 -15.38
C VAL A 116 -4.35 -12.71 -15.67
N ASP A 117 -5.39 -13.50 -15.91
CA ASP A 117 -5.31 -14.86 -16.42
C ASP A 117 -6.56 -15.15 -17.27
N ASP A 118 -6.82 -16.42 -17.59
CA ASP A 118 -7.93 -16.80 -18.46
C ASP A 118 -9.32 -16.65 -17.84
N CYS A 119 -9.41 -16.57 -16.51
CA CYS A 119 -10.68 -16.51 -15.79
C CYS A 119 -10.86 -15.22 -14.99
N ASN A 120 -9.77 -14.59 -14.59
CA ASN A 120 -9.71 -13.37 -13.80
C ASN A 120 -9.45 -12.14 -14.65
N LYS A 121 -10.27 -11.13 -14.37
CA LYS A 121 -10.22 -9.83 -15.04
C LYS A 121 -10.22 -8.73 -13.99
N CYS A 122 -9.44 -7.69 -14.24
CA CYS A 122 -9.50 -6.45 -13.49
C CYS A 122 -10.18 -5.36 -14.31
N ILE A 123 -10.88 -4.49 -13.61
CA ILE A 123 -11.39 -3.23 -14.13
C ILE A 123 -10.86 -2.10 -13.24
N CYS A 124 -10.46 -1.00 -13.85
CA CYS A 124 -10.06 0.19 -13.10
C CYS A 124 -11.29 0.85 -12.51
N THR A 125 -11.27 1.07 -11.20
CA THR A 125 -12.35 1.74 -10.48
C THR A 125 -11.75 2.56 -9.35
N ASN A 126 -11.99 3.86 -9.35
CA ASN A 126 -11.43 4.81 -8.37
C ASN A 126 -9.90 4.78 -8.32
N GLY A 127 -9.25 4.66 -9.47
CA GLY A 127 -7.80 4.67 -9.62
C GLY A 127 -7.10 3.40 -9.13
N ILE A 128 -7.83 2.34 -8.77
CA ILE A 128 -7.29 1.04 -8.37
C ILE A 128 -7.83 -0.10 -9.25
N TRP A 129 -7.01 -1.15 -9.43
CA TRP A 129 -7.43 -2.37 -10.13
C TRP A 129 -8.37 -3.23 -9.27
N ALA A 130 -9.67 -3.19 -9.58
CA ALA A 130 -10.65 -4.09 -8.99
C ALA A 130 -10.68 -5.42 -9.77
N CYS A 131 -9.99 -6.43 -9.24
CA CYS A 131 -9.85 -7.75 -9.87
C CYS A 131 -10.80 -8.79 -9.30
N THR A 132 -11.30 -9.69 -10.15
CA THR A 132 -11.94 -10.92 -9.67
C THR A 132 -10.90 -11.86 -9.05
N LYS A 133 -11.30 -12.60 -8.01
CA LYS A 133 -10.49 -13.65 -7.37
C LYS A 133 -11.17 -15.00 -7.51
N LYS A 134 -11.31 -15.45 -8.75
CA LYS A 134 -11.82 -16.79 -9.05
C LYS A 134 -10.66 -17.76 -8.96
N GLU A 135 -10.89 -18.90 -8.33
CA GLU A 135 -10.04 -20.06 -8.50
C GLU A 135 -10.22 -20.53 -9.93
N CYS A 136 -9.24 -20.25 -10.79
CA CYS A 136 -9.31 -20.68 -12.16
C CYS A 136 -9.20 -22.19 -12.20
N ALA A 137 -10.10 -22.83 -12.96
CA ALA A 137 -9.93 -24.23 -13.28
C ALA A 137 -8.52 -24.43 -13.87
N GLU A 138 -7.78 -25.39 -13.32
CA GLU A 138 -6.47 -25.73 -13.86
C GLU A 138 -6.63 -26.02 -15.35
N LYS A 139 -5.92 -25.22 -16.16
CA LYS A 139 -5.76 -25.51 -17.58
C LYS A 139 -5.17 -26.91 -17.70
N CYS A 140 -5.93 -27.81 -18.28
CA CYS A 140 -5.46 -29.17 -18.47
C CYS A 140 -4.44 -29.19 -19.61
N ILE A 141 -3.37 -29.96 -19.44
CA ILE A 141 -2.40 -30.21 -20.51
C ILE A 141 -3.02 -31.26 -21.42
N GLU A 142 -3.00 -31.06 -22.74
CA GLU A 142 -3.65 -31.99 -23.68
C GLU A 142 -3.18 -33.44 -23.44
N LYS A 143 -4.13 -34.38 -23.38
CA LYS A 143 -3.91 -35.80 -23.03
C LYS A 143 -3.44 -36.07 -21.59
N SER A 144 -3.37 -35.07 -20.72
CA SER A 144 -3.19 -35.30 -19.28
C SER A 144 -4.41 -36.03 -18.71
N ILE A 145 -4.15 -36.82 -17.66
CA ILE A 145 -5.16 -37.62 -16.98
C ILE A 145 -5.15 -37.18 -15.51
N LYS A 146 -6.33 -36.98 -14.93
CA LYS A 146 -6.49 -36.76 -13.49
C LYS A 146 -7.61 -37.62 -12.93
N GLU A 147 -7.51 -37.93 -11.65
CA GLU A 147 -8.58 -38.55 -10.88
C GLU A 147 -9.35 -37.46 -10.14
N ASP A 148 -10.68 -37.48 -10.25
CA ASP A 148 -11.60 -36.58 -9.55
C ASP A 148 -12.66 -37.42 -8.85
N GLY A 149 -12.34 -37.82 -7.61
CA GLY A 149 -13.08 -38.87 -6.89
C GLY A 149 -12.86 -40.25 -7.52
N CYS A 150 -13.93 -40.89 -7.98
CA CYS A 150 -13.89 -42.19 -8.67
C CYS A 150 -13.81 -42.06 -10.20
N ARG A 151 -13.85 -40.82 -10.71
CA ARG A 151 -13.86 -40.54 -12.13
C ARG A 151 -12.43 -40.36 -12.63
N ILE A 152 -12.17 -40.91 -13.80
CA ILE A 152 -10.94 -40.67 -14.55
C ILE A 152 -11.27 -39.65 -15.63
N CYS A 153 -10.58 -38.51 -15.58
CA CYS A 153 -10.76 -37.41 -16.52
C CYS A 153 -9.55 -37.31 -17.44
N ILE A 154 -9.81 -37.14 -18.74
CA ILE A 154 -8.78 -36.91 -19.76
C ILE A 154 -8.96 -35.49 -20.30
N CYS A 155 -7.86 -34.77 -20.48
CA CYS A 155 -7.87 -33.48 -21.13
C CYS A 155 -7.98 -33.63 -22.64
N GLU A 156 -9.09 -33.18 -23.21
CA GLU A 156 -9.31 -33.13 -24.66
C GLU A 156 -9.76 -31.72 -25.05
N LYS A 157 -9.05 -31.11 -26.00
CA LYS A 157 -9.30 -29.73 -26.47
C LYS A 157 -9.32 -28.71 -25.33
N GLY A 158 -8.48 -28.90 -24.31
CA GLY A 158 -8.39 -28.02 -23.14
C GLY A 158 -9.55 -28.16 -22.13
N GLU A 159 -10.42 -29.16 -22.28
CA GLU A 159 -11.48 -29.47 -21.32
C GLU A 159 -11.30 -30.87 -20.71
N TRP A 160 -11.61 -31.00 -19.42
CA TRP A 160 -11.66 -32.31 -18.76
C TRP A 160 -12.90 -33.09 -19.20
N LYS A 161 -12.71 -34.18 -19.93
CA LYS A 161 -13.73 -35.18 -20.24
C LYS A 161 -13.58 -36.33 -19.24
N CYS A 162 -14.52 -36.41 -18.31
CA CYS A 162 -14.55 -37.44 -17.27
C CYS A 162 -15.45 -38.59 -17.69
N ASN A 163 -15.10 -39.82 -17.34
CA ASN A 163 -16.03 -40.93 -17.46
C ASN A 163 -17.20 -40.75 -16.48
N GLU A 164 -18.40 -41.08 -16.94
CA GLU A 164 -19.58 -41.13 -16.07
C GLU A 164 -19.59 -42.47 -15.31
N ASP A 165 -19.65 -42.36 -13.98
CA ASP A 165 -20.05 -43.40 -13.03
C ASP A 165 -19.26 -44.71 -12.99
N ASN A 166 -17.99 -44.65 -12.57
CA ASN A 166 -17.32 -45.81 -11.95
C ASN A 166 -17.18 -45.68 -10.42
N CYS A 167 -18.02 -44.85 -9.79
CA CYS A 167 -18.23 -44.84 -8.35
C CYS A 167 -19.03 -46.08 -7.95
N LEU A 168 -18.39 -47.26 -7.93
CA LEU A 168 -18.91 -48.36 -7.14
C LEU A 168 -18.99 -47.85 -5.69
N ALA A 169 -20.18 -47.88 -5.10
CA ALA A 169 -20.39 -47.46 -3.71
C ALA A 169 -19.39 -48.20 -2.82
N GLN A 170 -18.33 -47.50 -2.38
CA GLN A 170 -17.46 -48.00 -1.33
C GLN A 170 -18.28 -48.02 -0.04
N THR A 171 -18.90 -49.17 0.23
CA THR A 171 -19.35 -49.48 1.59
C THR A 171 -18.14 -50.02 2.34
N CYS A 172 -17.42 -49.10 2.99
CA CYS A 172 -16.52 -49.47 4.06
C CYS A 172 -17.35 -49.79 5.29
N GLU A 173 -17.76 -51.05 5.44
CA GLU A 173 -17.91 -51.67 6.75
C GLU A 173 -17.69 -53.19 6.61
N ASN A 174 -16.49 -53.61 7.03
CA ASN A 174 -16.06 -55.00 7.29
C ASN A 174 -15.68 -55.92 6.11
N GLY A 175 -14.99 -55.45 5.06
CA GLY A 175 -14.05 -56.31 4.31
C GLY A 175 -14.63 -57.45 3.46
N GLY A 176 -15.90 -57.38 3.05
CA GLY A 176 -16.47 -58.28 2.04
C GLY A 176 -16.24 -57.81 0.60
N GLN A 177 -16.19 -58.73 -0.37
CA GLN A 177 -16.17 -58.39 -1.80
C GLN A 177 -17.59 -58.39 -2.39
N VAL A 178 -17.93 -57.35 -3.12
CA VAL A 178 -19.18 -57.27 -3.90
C VAL A 178 -18.91 -57.77 -5.31
N ILE A 179 -19.69 -58.74 -5.81
CA ILE A 179 -19.57 -59.24 -7.18
C ILE A 179 -20.88 -59.05 -7.95
N GLN A 180 -20.75 -58.71 -9.24
CA GLN A 180 -21.88 -58.65 -10.18
C GLN A 180 -21.80 -59.84 -11.13
N THR A 181 -22.88 -60.61 -11.24
CA THR A 181 -22.97 -61.71 -12.20
C THR A 181 -23.41 -61.23 -13.58
N GLN A 182 -23.13 -61.99 -14.64
CA GLN A 182 -23.43 -61.62 -16.03
C GLN A 182 -24.93 -61.37 -16.32
N ASN A 183 -25.82 -61.80 -15.42
CA ASN A 183 -27.26 -61.54 -15.44
C ASN A 183 -27.68 -60.31 -14.62
N GLY A 184 -26.73 -59.45 -14.24
CA GLY A 184 -26.97 -58.15 -13.58
C GLY A 184 -27.32 -58.23 -12.09
N LYS A 185 -27.21 -59.42 -11.47
CA LYS A 185 -27.54 -59.64 -10.06
C LYS A 185 -26.32 -59.42 -9.17
N TRP A 186 -26.52 -58.80 -8.01
CA TRP A 186 -25.46 -58.45 -7.07
C TRP A 186 -25.40 -59.47 -5.93
N TYR A 187 -24.18 -59.87 -5.57
CA TYR A 187 -23.91 -60.78 -4.45
C TYR A 187 -22.83 -60.21 -3.53
N PHE A 188 -22.97 -60.50 -2.24
CA PHE A 188 -21.98 -60.17 -1.23
C PHE A 188 -21.24 -61.43 -0.80
N LEU A 189 -19.91 -61.41 -0.94
CA LEU A 189 -19.01 -62.49 -0.51
C LEU A 189 -18.37 -62.13 0.83
N PHE A 190 -18.73 -62.91 1.84
CA PHE A 190 -18.18 -62.80 3.19
C PHE A 190 -17.66 -64.16 3.62
N TYR A 191 -16.35 -64.30 3.82
CA TYR A 191 -15.71 -65.55 4.30
C TYR A 191 -16.26 -66.83 3.64
N LEU A 192 -16.21 -66.93 2.30
CA LEU A 192 -16.66 -68.08 1.49
C LEU A 192 -18.18 -68.36 1.44
N PHE A 193 -19.04 -67.55 2.06
CA PHE A 193 -20.50 -67.68 1.93
C PHE A 193 -21.06 -66.69 0.90
N ILE A 194 -21.97 -67.16 0.05
CA ILE A 194 -22.66 -66.37 -0.98
C ILE A 194 -24.09 -66.08 -0.51
N TYR A 195 -24.40 -64.81 -0.22
CA TYR A 195 -25.77 -64.39 0.13
C TYR A 195 -26.43 -63.66 -1.05
N LEU A 196 -27.69 -63.99 -1.31
CA LEU A 196 -28.51 -63.33 -2.34
C LEU A 196 -29.03 -62.00 -1.79
N PHE A 197 -28.53 -60.87 -2.29
CA PHE A 197 -29.00 -59.56 -1.86
C PHE A 197 -30.28 -59.18 -2.63
N GLN A 198 -31.42 -59.11 -1.92
CA GLN A 198 -32.64 -58.49 -2.43
C GLN A 198 -32.66 -57.04 -1.91
N LEU A 199 -32.56 -56.06 -2.81
CA LEU A 199 -32.69 -54.64 -2.48
C LEU A 199 -34.07 -54.40 -1.83
N MET A 200 -34.11 -54.25 -0.51
CA MET A 200 -35.19 -53.48 0.12
C MET A 200 -34.86 -52.01 -0.11
N ARG A 201 -35.54 -51.41 -1.10
CA ARG A 201 -35.64 -49.97 -1.25
C ARG A 201 -36.38 -49.39 -0.04
N THR A 202 -35.74 -48.47 0.66
CA THR A 202 -36.39 -47.37 1.39
C THR A 202 -35.62 -46.11 1.10
#